data_AF-A0A419VXF2-F1
#
_entry.id   AF-A0A419VXF2-F1
#
_cell.length_a   1.000
_cell.length_b   1.000
_cell.length_c   1.000
_cell.angle_alpha   90.00
_cell.angle_beta   90.00
_cell.angle_gamma   90.00
#
_symmetry.space_group_name_H-M   'P 1'
#
loop_
_entity.id
_entity.type
_entity.pdbx_description
1 polymer ?
#
loop_
_entity_poly.entity_id
_entity_poly.type
_entity_poly.pdbx_seq_one_letter_code
_entity_poly.pdbx_strand_id
1 'polypeptide(L)' 'MQFKQLDLKPQGNWFQRNIWTQHGKKTLVYMAGGAVLSLVFSLITGDLQKLSLGENVYSLMIGALFGFLITNSPCARGRC' A
#
# COMPACT_ATOMS: atom_id res chain seq x y z
N MET A 1 37.54 16.23 3.89
CA MET A 1 36.06 16.15 4.02
C MET A 1 35.62 14.80 3.49
N GLN A 2 34.99 13.95 4.30
CA GLN A 2 34.49 12.67 3.80
C GLN A 2 33.21 12.93 3.00
N PHE A 3 33.23 12.55 1.72
CA PHE A 3 32.09 12.70 0.83
C PHE A 3 30.94 11.82 1.35
N LYS A 4 29.85 12.43 1.81
CA LYS A 4 28.63 11.71 2.22
C LYS A 4 28.10 11.04 0.96
N GLN A 5 28.27 9.73 0.83
CA GLN A 5 27.73 9.00 -0.31
C GLN A 5 26.22 9.25 -0.34
N LEU A 6 25.73 9.86 -1.41
CA LEU A 6 24.30 10.00 -1.63
C LEU A 6 23.66 8.62 -1.52
N ASP A 7 22.47 8.54 -0.92
CA ASP A 7 21.57 7.37 -0.81
C ASP A 7 21.13 6.77 -2.17
N LEU A 8 21.93 6.95 -3.21
CA LEU A 8 21.77 6.42 -4.57
C LEU A 8 22.33 5.00 -4.70
N LYS A 9 23.02 4.46 -3.68
CA LYS A 9 23.45 3.06 -3.70
C LYS A 9 22.24 2.14 -3.41
N PRO A 10 21.89 1.20 -4.30
CA PRO A 10 20.92 0.16 -4.00
C PRO A 10 21.41 -0.74 -2.88
N GLN A 11 21.07 -0.43 -1.64
CA GLN A 11 21.15 -1.44 -0.59
C GLN A 11 19.88 -2.30 -0.66
N GLY A 12 20.04 -3.54 -1.12
CA GLY A 12 19.01 -4.59 -1.09
C GLY A 12 18.22 -4.82 -2.39
N ASN A 13 17.45 -5.92 -2.39
CA ASN A 13 16.59 -6.33 -3.50
C ASN A 13 15.43 -5.33 -3.74
N TRP A 14 14.88 -5.29 -4.96
CA TRP A 14 13.76 -4.39 -5.34
C TRP A 14 12.58 -4.45 -4.36
N PHE A 15 12.30 -5.65 -3.83
CA PHE A 15 11.28 -5.87 -2.81
C PHE A 15 11.54 -5.10 -1.50
N GLN A 16 12.77 -5.13 -0.98
CA GLN A 16 13.13 -4.38 0.23
C GLN A 16 13.03 -2.86 0.00
N ARG A 17 13.35 -2.40 -1.21
CA ARG A 17 13.33 -0.97 -1.58
C ARG A 17 11.92 -0.42 -1.78
N ASN A 18 10.95 -1.24 -2.18
CA ASN A 18 9.57 -0.78 -2.43
C ASN A 18 8.57 -1.15 -1.33
N ILE A 19 8.71 -2.32 -0.70
CA ILE A 19 7.72 -2.83 0.26
C ILE A 19 8.20 -2.71 1.70
N TRP A 20 9.49 -2.94 1.96
CA TRP A 20 10.04 -2.92 3.31
C TRP A 20 10.54 -1.54 3.77
N THR A 21 10.08 -0.48 3.13
CA THR A 21 10.33 0.89 3.58
C THR A 21 9.35 1.27 4.70
N GLN A 22 9.66 2.31 5.46
CA GLN A 22 8.75 2.82 6.50
C GLN A 22 7.37 3.19 5.90
N HIS A 23 7.33 3.60 4.64
CA HIS A 23 6.09 3.93 3.94
C HIS A 23 5.35 2.67 3.48
N GLY A 24 6.04 1.67 2.92
CA GLY A 24 5.43 0.39 2.56
C GLY A 24 4.79 -0.32 3.77
N LYS A 25 5.41 -0.22 4.96
CA LYS A 25 4.80 -0.69 6.21
C LYS A 25 3.50 0.05 6.54
N LYS A 26 3.47 1.39 6.41
CA LYS A 26 2.25 2.19 6.62
C LYS A 26 1.17 1.83 5.61
N THR A 27 1.53 1.63 4.35
CA THR A 27 0.60 1.18 3.30
C THR A 27 -0.03 -0.15 3.66
N LEU A 28 0.75 -1.13 4.10
CA LEU A 28 0.25 -2.43 4.57
C LEU A 28 -0.73 -2.29 5.74
N VAL A 29 -0.42 -1.42 6.71
CA VAL A 29 -1.31 -1.15 7.86
C VAL A 29 -2.62 -0.52 7.40
N TYR A 30 -2.59 0.45 6.49
CA TYR A 30 -3.81 1.07 5.96
C TYR A 30 -4.63 0.11 5.09
N MET A 31 -3.97 -0.74 4.29
CA MET A 31 -4.65 -1.80 3.52
C MET A 31 -5.35 -2.79 4.46
N ALA A 32 -4.65 -3.24 5.52
CA ALA A 32 -5.24 -4.11 6.53
C ALA A 32 -6.41 -3.42 7.26
N GLY A 33 -6.26 -2.15 7.63
CA GLY A 33 -7.33 -1.36 8.26
C GLY A 33 -8.56 -1.22 7.36
N GLY A 34 -8.38 -0.91 6.08
CA GLY A 34 -9.46 -0.83 5.10
C GLY A 34 -10.17 -2.17 4.91
N ALA A 35 -9.43 -3.28 4.87
CA ALA A 35 -10.01 -4.62 4.78
C ALA A 35 -10.87 -4.97 6.00
N VAL A 36 -10.37 -4.69 7.21
CA VAL A 36 -11.12 -4.92 8.46
C VAL A 36 -12.38 -4.05 8.50
N LEU A 37 -12.29 -2.77 8.15
CA LEU A 37 -13.45 -1.86 8.10
C LEU A 37 -14.49 -2.34 7.10
N SER A 38 -14.07 -2.79 5.92
CA SER A 38 -14.97 -3.34 4.89
C SER A 38 -15.70 -4.58 5.41
N LEU A 39 -14.99 -5.50 6.09
CA LEU A 39 -15.59 -6.69 6.69
C LEU A 39 -16.63 -6.33 7.76
N VAL A 40 -16.29 -5.44 8.69
CA VAL A 40 -17.20 -5.00 9.75
C VAL A 40 -18.44 -4.33 9.14
N PHE A 41 -18.26 -3.49 8.12
CA PHE A 41 -19.35 -2.82 7.43
C PHE A 41 -20.29 -3.82 6.73
N SER A 42 -19.74 -4.82 6.04
CA SER A 42 -20.53 -5.88 5.39
C SER A 42 -21.30 -6.75 6.38
N LEU A 43 -20.72 -7.04 7.55
CA LEU A 43 -21.41 -7.77 8.62
C LEU A 43 -22.61 -6.99 9.19
N ILE A 44 -22.47 -5.68 9.37
CA ILE A 44 -23.56 -4.83 9.88
C ILE A 44 -24.68 -4.68 8.85
N THR A 45 -24.33 -4.55 7.57
CA THR A 45 -25.28 -4.33 6.48
C THR A 45 -25.96 -5.60 5.97
N GLY A 46 -25.46 -6.78 6.36
CA GLY A 46 -25.98 -8.09 5.92
C GLY A 46 -25.68 -8.42 4.46
N ASP A 47 -24.89 -7.57 3.78
CA ASP A 47 -24.60 -7.66 2.36
C ASP A 47 -23.30 -8.44 2.12
N LEU A 48 -23.32 -9.73 2.47
CA LEU A 48 -22.20 -10.66 2.28
C LEU A 48 -21.94 -10.97 0.81
N GLN A 49 -22.89 -10.70 -0.09
CA GLN A 49 -22.72 -10.91 -1.53
C GLN A 49 -21.71 -9.93 -2.12
N LYS A 50 -21.61 -8.71 -1.57
CA LYS A 50 -20.55 -7.74 -1.92
C LYS A 50 -19.15 -8.18 -1.48
N LEU A 51 -19.01 -9.22 -0.66
CA LEU A 51 -17.69 -9.81 -0.39
C LEU A 51 -17.21 -10.74 -1.50
N SER A 52 -18.03 -11.00 -2.53
CA SER A 52 -17.66 -11.83 -3.66
C SER A 52 -16.47 -11.22 -4.41
N LEU A 53 -15.35 -11.94 -4.39
CA LEU A 53 -14.13 -11.57 -5.12
C LEU A 53 -14.37 -11.51 -6.64
N GLY A 54 -15.32 -12.28 -7.18
CA GLY A 54 -15.54 -12.36 -8.62
C GLY A 54 -15.89 -11.02 -9.28
N GLU A 55 -16.77 -10.24 -8.66
CA GLU A 55 -17.23 -8.96 -9.22
C GLU A 55 -16.36 -7.78 -8.74
N ASN A 56 -15.74 -7.91 -7.56
CA ASN A 56 -15.03 -6.81 -6.91
C ASN A 56 -13.51 -6.82 -7.08
N VAL A 57 -12.93 -7.86 -7.70
CA VAL A 57 -11.47 -7.93 -7.94
C VAL A 57 -10.95 -6.73 -8.72
N TYR A 58 -11.69 -6.23 -9.72
CA TYR A 58 -11.25 -5.07 -10.51
C TYR A 58 -11.14 -3.81 -9.65
N SER A 59 -12.18 -3.51 -8.87
CA SER A 59 -12.20 -2.36 -7.95
C SER A 59 -11.17 -2.50 -6.83
N LEU A 60 -10.96 -3.71 -6.30
CA LEU A 60 -9.90 -4.01 -5.33
C LEU A 60 -8.51 -3.78 -5.92
N MET A 61 -8.25 -4.25 -7.15
CA MET A 61 -6.99 -4.07 -7.86
C MET A 61 -6.72 -2.59 -8.12
N ILE A 62 -7.73 -1.85 -8.58
CA ILE A 62 -7.64 -0.40 -8.79
C ILE A 62 -7.33 0.32 -7.48
N GLY A 63 -8.09 0.04 -6.41
CA GLY A 63 -7.87 0.64 -5.09
C GLY A 63 -6.48 0.33 -4.53
N ALA A 64 -6.01 -0.91 -4.70
CA ALA A 64 -4.67 -1.32 -4.29
C ALA A 64 -3.57 -0.62 -5.10
N LEU A 65 -3.74 -0.49 -6.42
CA LEU A 65 -2.81 0.23 -7.29
C LEU A 65 -2.73 1.71 -6.93
N PHE A 66 -3.86 2.38 -6.79
CA PHE A 66 -3.87 3.79 -6.40
C PHE A 66 -3.31 3.99 -4.99
N GLY A 67 -3.68 3.15 -4.03
CA GLY A 67 -3.12 3.20 -2.67
C GLY A 67 -1.60 2.99 -2.67
N PHE A 68 -1.10 2.07 -3.50
CA PHE A 68 0.32 1.85 -3.68
C PHE A 68 1.01 3.07 -4.31
N LEU A 69 0.48 3.62 -5.41
CA LEU A 69 1.06 4.78 -6.08
C LEU A 69 1.12 6.01 -5.18
N ILE A 70 0.04 6.30 -4.45
CA ILE A 70 -0.01 7.45 -3.54
C ILE A 70 1.07 7.30 -2.45
N THR A 71 1.13 6.14 -1.81
CA THR A 71 2.03 5.92 -0.67
C THR A 71 3.49 5.67 -1.05
N ASN A 72 3.76 5.23 -2.28
CA ASN A 72 5.11 5.01 -2.80
C ASN A 72 5.58 6.05 -3.84
N SER A 73 4.79 7.10 -4.07
CA SER A 73 5.18 8.21 -4.93
C SER A 73 6.48 8.88 -4.44
N PRO A 74 7.29 9.46 -5.35
CA PRO A 74 8.48 10.22 -4.97
C PRO A 74 8.14 11.37 -3.99
N CYS A 75 6.96 11.97 -4.12
CA CYS A 75 6.48 13.00 -3.21
C CYS A 75 6.10 12.48 -1.82
N ALA A 76 5.45 11.32 -1.71
CA ALA A 76 5.19 10.71 -0.41
C ALA A 76 6.48 10.37 0.35
N ARG A 77 7.59 10.17 -0.37
CA ARG A 77 8.92 9.90 0.17
C ARG A 77 9.75 11.17 0.46
N GLY A 78 9.15 12.36 0.39
CA GLY A 78 9.84 13.64 0.64
C GLY A 78 10.96 13.94 -0.35
N ARG A 79 10.82 13.46 -1.60
CA ARG A 79 11.77 13.68 -2.71
C ARG A 79 11.19 14.52 -3.84
N CYS A 80 10.15 15.30 -3.53
CA CYS A 80 9.91 16.56 -4.20
C CYS A 80 10.50 17.68 -3.31
#